data_AF-A0A1F7F5L1-F1
#
_entry.id   AF-A0A1F7F5L1-F1
#
_cell.length_a   1.000
_cell.length_b   1.000
_cell.length_c   1.000
_cell.angle_alpha   90.00
_cell.angle_beta   90.00
_cell.angle_gamma   90.00
#
_symmetry.space_group_name_H-M   'P 1'
#
loop_
_entity.id
_entity.type
_entity.pdbx_description
1 polymer ?
#
loop_
_entity_poly.entity_id
_entity_poly.type
_entity_poly.pdbx_seq_one_letter_code
_entity_poly.pdbx_strand_id
1 'polypeptide(L)' 'MRIGYSPAARDVISQTNTAVFLLAVKGDLQGKEIADILLKAIPKIVRFSRKYRAPYLAKISREGSVKEISD' A
#
# COMPACT_ATOMS: atom_id res chain seq x y z
N MET A 1 5.61 -17.66 -2.78
CA MET A 1 4.81 -17.24 -1.61
C MET A 1 4.24 -15.86 -1.90
N ARG A 2 2.93 -15.74 -2.22
CA ARG A 2 2.26 -14.43 -2.31
C ARG A 2 2.08 -13.94 -0.87
N ILE A 3 3.05 -13.18 -0.36
CA ILE A 3 2.94 -12.54 0.97
C ILE A 3 1.88 -11.43 0.97
N GLY A 4 1.34 -11.06 -0.20
CA GLY A 4 0.19 -10.20 -0.28
C GLY A 4 -1.08 -10.96 0.09
N TYR A 5 -1.62 -10.61 1.26
CA TYR A 5 -3.05 -10.63 1.54
C TYR A 5 -3.64 -11.97 2.06
N SER A 6 -3.46 -12.25 3.35
CA SER A 6 -4.24 -13.27 4.08
C SER A 6 -5.40 -12.61 4.84
N PRO A 7 -6.54 -13.30 5.07
CA PRO A 7 -7.63 -12.82 5.92
C PRO A 7 -7.15 -12.35 7.30
N ALA A 8 -6.18 -13.07 7.88
CA ALA A 8 -5.58 -12.71 9.16
C ALA A 8 -4.93 -11.31 9.16
N ALA A 9 -4.32 -10.88 8.06
CA ALA A 9 -3.74 -9.54 7.96
C ALA A 9 -4.82 -8.45 7.94
N ARG A 10 -6.00 -8.71 7.34
CA ARG A 10 -7.12 -7.75 7.42
C ARG A 10 -7.64 -7.62 8.84
N ASP A 11 -7.78 -8.74 9.54
CA ASP A 11 -8.29 -8.74 10.91
C ASP A 11 -7.37 -7.91 11.82
N VAL A 12 -6.05 -8.09 11.70
CA VAL A 12 -5.08 -7.28 12.44
C VAL A 12 -5.18 -5.80 12.09
N ILE A 13 -5.27 -5.44 10.81
CA ILE A 13 -5.37 -4.03 10.38
C ILE A 13 -6.64 -3.37 10.93
N SER A 14 -7.76 -4.09 10.88
CA SER A 14 -9.05 -3.64 11.40
C SER A 14 -8.99 -3.44 12.93
N GLN A 15 -8.47 -4.42 13.66
CA GLN A 15 -8.38 -4.37 15.13
C GLN A 15 -7.39 -3.32 15.64
N THR A 16 -6.31 -3.05 14.89
CA THR A 16 -5.28 -2.08 15.27
C THR A 16 -5.58 -0.67 14.78
N ASN A 17 -6.67 -0.45 14.03
CA ASN A 17 -6.99 0.82 13.38
C ASN A 17 -5.82 1.38 12.54
N THR A 18 -5.14 0.49 11.80
CA THR A 18 -3.90 0.84 11.09
C THR A 18 -4.18 1.21 9.62
N ALA A 19 -3.44 2.18 9.11
CA ALA A 19 -3.37 2.49 7.68
C ALA A 19 -2.17 1.79 7.03
N VAL A 20 -2.40 0.87 6.10
CA VAL A 20 -1.33 0.09 5.46
C VAL A 20 -1.25 0.42 3.97
N PHE A 21 -0.02 0.62 3.49
CA PHE A 21 0.29 0.77 2.07
C PHE A 21 1.15 -0.41 1.60
N LEU A 22 0.64 -1.19 0.64
CA LEU A 22 1.31 -2.34 0.06
C LEU A 22 1.95 -1.96 -1.28
N LEU A 23 3.26 -2.10 -1.40
CA LEU A 23 3.95 -2.01 -2.67
C LEU A 23 3.72 -3.31 -3.46
N ALA A 24 2.75 -3.31 -4.38
CA ALA A 24 2.37 -4.51 -5.12
C ALA A 24 2.87 -4.44 -6.56
N VAL A 25 4.17 -4.74 -6.70
CA VAL A 25 4.88 -4.86 -7.96
C VAL A 25 5.27 -6.32 -8.18
N LYS A 26 5.21 -6.79 -9.43
CA LYS A 26 5.64 -8.14 -9.79
C LYS A 26 7.13 -8.14 -10.13
N GLY A 27 7.83 -9.20 -9.71
CA GLY A 27 9.27 -9.37 -9.92
C GLY A 27 10.10 -8.80 -8.77
N ASP A 28 11.39 -9.09 -8.79
CA ASP A 28 12.32 -8.53 -7.82
C ASP A 28 12.57 -7.07 -8.16
N LEU A 29 12.31 -6.20 -7.19
CA LEU A 29 12.63 -4.79 -7.31
C LEU A 29 13.98 -4.52 -6.68
N GLN A 30 14.84 -3.83 -7.41
CA GLN A 30 16.08 -3.32 -6.82
C GLN A 30 15.78 -2.12 -5.90
N GLY A 31 16.63 -1.88 -4.90
CA GLY A 31 16.43 -0.79 -3.95
C GLY A 31 16.23 0.58 -4.60
N LYS A 32 16.92 0.85 -5.71
CA LYS A 32 16.75 2.08 -6.50
C LYS A 32 15.34 2.19 -7.10
N GLU A 33 14.81 1.11 -7.65
CA GLU A 33 13.46 1.10 -8.21
C GLU A 33 12.39 1.32 -7.14
N ILE A 34 12.57 0.74 -5.95
CA ILE A 34 11.69 0.98 -4.80
C ILE A 34 11.69 2.47 -4.45
N ALA A 35 12.88 3.09 -4.35
CA ALA A 35 13.00 4.51 -4.06
C ALA A 35 12.28 5.38 -5.12
N ASP A 36 12.48 5.08 -6.40
CA ASP A 36 11.82 5.80 -7.51
C ASP A 36 10.29 5.68 -7.46
N ILE A 37 9.77 4.49 -7.11
CA ILE A 37 8.33 4.29 -6.95
C ILE A 37 7.81 5.10 -5.77
N LEU A 38 8.49 5.05 -4.62
CA LEU A 38 8.09 5.77 -3.41
C LEU A 38 8.13 7.28 -3.61
N LEU A 39 9.14 7.82 -4.28
CA LEU A 39 9.21 9.25 -4.63
C LEU A 39 7.99 9.69 -5.43
N LYS A 40 7.54 8.88 -6.40
CA LYS A 40 6.32 9.14 -7.19
C LYS A 40 5.02 8.93 -6.39
N ALA A 41 5.05 8.07 -5.37
CA ALA A 41 3.88 7.70 -4.59
C ALA A 41 3.62 8.62 -3.40
N ILE A 42 4.65 9.18 -2.75
CA ILE A 42 4.53 9.99 -1.52
C ILE A 42 3.44 11.08 -1.61
N PRO A 43 3.40 11.93 -2.66
CA PRO A 43 2.36 12.96 -2.75
C PRO A 43 0.94 12.37 -2.79
N LYS A 44 0.78 11.21 -3.43
CA LYS A 44 -0.50 10.50 -3.54
C LYS A 44 -0.85 9.76 -2.25
N ILE A 45 0.13 9.21 -1.53
CA ILE A 45 -0.02 8.63 -0.19
C ILE A 45 -0.56 9.69 0.76
N VAL A 46 0.09 10.86 0.83
CA VAL A 46 -0.36 11.97 1.69
C VAL A 46 -1.78 12.39 1.35
N ARG A 47 -2.11 12.53 0.06
CA ARG A 47 -3.47 12.87 -0.38
C ARG A 47 -4.49 11.79 -0.01
N PHE A 48 -4.12 10.52 -0.14
CA PHE A 48 -4.96 9.38 0.20
C PHE A 48 -5.23 9.35 1.71
N SER A 49 -4.21 9.45 2.56
CA SER A 49 -4.34 9.48 4.03
C SER A 49 -5.17 10.65 4.55
N ARG A 50 -5.23 11.77 3.82
CA ARG A 50 -6.13 12.89 4.15
C ARG A 50 -7.58 12.62 3.76
N LYS A 51 -7.81 11.82 2.71
CA LYS A 51 -9.14 11.52 2.18
C LYS A 51 -9.81 10.34 2.93
N TYR A 52 -9.03 9.34 3.30
CA TYR A 52 -9.52 8.11 3.93
C TYR A 52 -8.99 8.01 5.36
N ARG A 53 -9.88 7.71 6.31
CA ARG A 53 -9.49 7.41 7.69
C ARG A 53 -9.15 5.93 7.82
N ALA A 54 -8.18 5.62 8.68
CA ALA A 54 -7.90 4.25 9.08
C ALA A 54 -9.15 3.59 9.72
N PRO A 55 -9.26 2.25 9.68
CA PRO A 55 -8.32 1.32 9.06
C PRO A 55 -8.51 1.24 7.54
N TYR A 56 -7.41 1.15 6.79
CA TYR A 56 -7.47 0.87 5.35
C TYR A 56 -6.23 0.12 4.87
N LEU A 57 -6.40 -0.57 3.74
CA LEU A 57 -5.32 -1.15 2.97
C LEU A 57 -5.31 -0.52 1.58
N ALA A 58 -4.20 0.07 1.19
CA ALA A 58 -4.03 0.67 -0.12
C ALA A 58 -2.84 0.04 -0.87
N LYS A 59 -2.97 -0.15 -2.17
CA LYS A 59 -1.93 -0.64 -3.07
C LYS A 59 -1.18 0.53 -3.71
N ILE A 60 0.14 0.44 -3.72
CA ILE A 60 1.05 1.27 -4.53
C ILE A 60 1.45 0.47 -5.78
N SER A 61 1.22 1.04 -6.97
CA SER A 61 1.68 0.47 -8.24
C SER A 61 3.12 0.89 -8.58
N ARG A 62 3.73 0.29 -9.62
CA ARG A 62 5.09 0.65 -10.08
C ARG A 62 5.18 2.08 -10.62
N GLU A 63 4.05 2.65 -11.05
CA GLU A 63 3.92 4.04 -11.50
C GLU A 63 3.70 5.00 -10.32
N GLY A 64 3.72 4.48 -9.09
CA GLY A 64 3.43 5.20 -7.86
C GLY A 64 1.96 5.60 -7.73
N SER A 65 1.01 4.94 -8.40
CA SER A 65 -0.42 5.18 -8.17
C SER A 65 -0.86 4.53 -6.86
N VAL A 66 -1.81 5.15 -6.15
CA VAL A 66 -2.34 4.66 -4.88
C VAL A 66 -3.83 4.38 -5.04
N LYS A 67 -4.26 3.17 -4.70
CA LYS A 67 -5.67 2.75 -4.73
C LYS A 67 -6.02 1.95 -3.49
N GLU A 68 -7.22 2.14 -2.97
CA GLU A 68 -7.74 1.27 -1.93
C GLU A 68 -7.87 -0.17 -2.46
N ILE A 69 -7.60 -1.14 -1.60
CA ILE A 69 -7.88 -2.55 -1.85
C ILE A 69 -9.25 -2.84 -1.24
N SER A 70 -10.29 -2.58 -2.00
CA SER A 70 -11.66 -3.03 -1.74
C SER A 70 -11.83 -4.44 -2.31
N ASP A 71 -12.61 -5.30 -1.65
CA ASP A 71 -13.00 -6.62 -2.18
C ASP A 71 -13.71 -6.52 -3.54
#